data_AF-A0A532V8V1-F1
#
_entry.id   AF-A0A532V8V1-F1
#
_cell.length_a   1.000
_cell.length_b   1.000
_cell.length_c   1.000
_cell.angle_alpha   90.00
_cell.angle_beta   90.00
_cell.angle_gamma   90.00
#
_symmetry.space_group_name_H-M   'P 1'
#
loop_
_entity.id
_entity.type
_entity.pdbx_description
1 polymer ?
#
loop_
_entity_poly.entity_id
_entity_poly.type
_entity_poly.pdbx_seq_one_letter_code
_entity_poly.pdbx_strand_id
1 'polypeptide(L)'
;MSNSKKLIIALAVIFLVGATPALADLDGIWEGYGNGSYYLPDGSIIYPWQSWNGTVENGVFSGSWEDDEGNSGGFTGGITCFFTTVPPSYTFAGCEGTWTWIDPSGLEPIELGSFWMTFNVDLDTCWGEWLPYTNAQGGTMWGWRIGD
;
A
#
# COMPACT_ATOMS: atom_id res chain seq x y z
N MET A 1 50.07 -2.37 5.53
CA MET A 1 49.36 -1.14 5.94
C MET A 1 48.43 -0.77 4.81
N SER A 2 47.15 -1.13 4.89
CA SER A 2 46.06 -0.28 5.42
C SER A 2 45.85 0.95 4.50
N ASN A 3 44.72 1.17 3.82
CA ASN A 3 43.36 0.89 4.25
C ASN A 3 42.37 0.84 3.08
N SER A 4 41.33 0.05 3.31
CA SER A 4 40.09 -0.10 2.53
C SER A 4 39.48 1.25 2.12
N LYS A 5 39.18 1.40 0.82
CA LYS A 5 38.25 2.43 0.31
C LYS A 5 36.85 2.02 0.79
N LYS A 6 36.42 2.59 1.91
CA LYS A 6 35.06 2.48 2.41
C LYS A 6 34.12 3.08 1.36
N LEU A 7 33.36 2.20 0.71
CA LEU A 7 32.16 2.53 -0.03
C LEU A 7 31.18 3.13 0.99
N ILE A 8 31.02 4.46 0.99
CA ILE A 8 29.97 5.12 1.76
C ILE A 8 28.70 4.97 0.93
N ILE A 9 27.85 4.02 1.31
CA ILE A 9 26.46 3.96 0.86
C ILE A 9 25.76 5.16 1.52
N ALA A 10 25.65 6.26 0.78
CA ALA A 10 24.89 7.42 1.22
C ALA A 10 23.40 7.14 0.97
N LEU A 11 22.73 6.53 1.95
CA LEU A 11 21.28 6.54 2.02
C LEU A 11 20.86 7.95 2.45
N ALA A 12 20.52 8.80 1.48
CA ALA A 12 20.03 10.14 1.75
C ALA A 12 18.56 10.07 2.15
N VAL A 13 18.29 10.07 3.46
CA VAL A 13 16.94 10.28 4.00
C VAL A 13 16.68 11.79 3.99
N ILE A 14 15.90 12.28 3.02
CA ILE A 14 15.56 13.70 2.92
C ILE A 14 14.48 14.03 3.95
N PHE A 15 14.84 14.81 4.97
CA PHE A 15 13.90 15.32 5.97
C PHE A 15 13.21 16.61 5.45
N LEU A 16 11.90 16.51 5.21
CA LEU A 16 10.83 17.50 5.32
C LEU A 16 10.78 18.78 4.45
N VAL A 17 11.82 19.20 3.71
CA VAL A 17 11.72 20.40 2.82
C VAL A 17 11.44 20.03 1.35
N GLY A 18 11.67 18.77 0.97
CA GLY A 18 11.36 18.24 -0.38
C GLY A 18 10.16 17.29 -0.43
N ALA A 19 9.48 17.05 0.70
CA ALA A 19 8.36 16.11 0.76
C ALA A 19 7.10 16.66 0.06
N THR A 20 6.91 17.99 0.01
CA THR A 20 5.70 18.61 -0.54
C THR A 20 5.55 18.41 -2.06
N PRO A 21 6.59 18.60 -2.90
CA PRO A 21 6.50 18.27 -4.33
C PRO A 21 6.31 16.77 -4.58
N ALA A 22 7.04 15.92 -3.87
CA ALA A 22 6.97 14.47 -4.05
C ALA A 22 5.61 13.88 -3.63
N LEU A 23 4.94 14.48 -2.64
CA LEU A 23 3.57 14.14 -2.28
C LEU A 23 2.58 14.59 -3.37
N ALA A 24 2.75 15.78 -3.93
CA ALA A 24 1.89 16.27 -5.01
C ALA A 24 1.99 15.39 -6.28
N ASP A 25 3.18 14.87 -6.58
CA ASP A 25 3.37 13.95 -7.70
C ASP A 25 2.71 12.58 -7.44
N LEU A 26 2.55 12.18 -6.18
CA LEU A 26 1.92 10.92 -5.79
C LEU A 26 0.38 11.02 -5.66
N ASP A 27 -0.14 12.19 -5.29
CA ASP A 27 -1.57 12.44 -5.11
C ASP A 27 -2.33 12.08 -6.39
N GLY A 28 -3.44 11.33 -6.25
CA GLY A 28 -4.21 10.83 -7.39
C GLY A 28 -5.02 9.59 -7.07
N ILE A 29 -5.76 9.11 -8.08
CA ILE A 29 -6.56 7.88 -7.99
C ILE A 29 -5.73 6.70 -8.47
N TRP A 30 -5.82 5.59 -7.75
CA TRP A 30 -5.10 4.35 -7.99
C TRP A 30 -6.11 3.19 -8.02
N GLU A 31 -5.88 2.22 -8.89
CA GLU A 31 -6.65 0.97 -8.89
C GLU A 31 -5.73 -0.23 -9.08
N GLY A 32 -6.26 -1.41 -8.80
CA GLY A 32 -5.53 -2.62 -9.11
C GLY A 32 -6.20 -3.90 -8.65
N TYR A 33 -5.36 -4.93 -8.52
CA TYR A 33 -5.76 -6.27 -8.15
C TYR A 33 -4.81 -6.85 -7.11
N GLY A 34 -5.26 -7.91 -6.47
CA GLY A 34 -4.51 -8.60 -5.44
C GLY A 34 -4.80 -10.09 -5.46
N ASN A 35 -4.00 -10.82 -4.69
CA ASN A 35 -4.18 -12.24 -4.45
C ASN A 35 -4.11 -12.51 -2.96
N GLY A 36 -4.72 -13.62 -2.54
CA GLY A 36 -4.75 -14.05 -1.15
C GLY A 36 -6.19 -14.33 -0.73
N SER A 37 -6.35 -14.95 0.43
CA SER A 37 -7.65 -15.31 0.96
C SER A 37 -7.61 -15.27 2.48
N TYR A 38 -8.73 -14.93 3.10
CA TYR A 38 -8.86 -14.89 4.55
C TYR A 38 -10.08 -15.69 5.00
N TYR A 39 -9.91 -16.51 6.04
CA TYR A 39 -11.03 -17.21 6.68
C TYR A 39 -11.61 -16.35 7.78
N LEU A 40 -12.88 -16.00 7.64
CA LEU A 40 -13.65 -15.30 8.66
C LEU A 40 -13.94 -16.24 9.85
N PRO A 41 -14.27 -15.70 11.03
CA PRO A 41 -14.57 -16.51 12.22
C PRO A 41 -15.75 -17.47 12.06
N ASP A 42 -16.66 -17.21 11.12
CA ASP A 42 -17.79 -18.07 10.79
C ASP A 42 -17.43 -19.21 9.82
N GLY A 43 -16.18 -19.25 9.35
CA GLY A 43 -15.65 -20.24 8.42
C GLY A 43 -15.80 -19.89 6.94
N SER A 44 -16.43 -18.76 6.61
CA SER A 44 -16.47 -18.26 5.23
C SER A 44 -15.10 -17.74 4.78
N ILE A 45 -14.87 -17.71 3.46
CA ILE A 45 -13.64 -17.23 2.86
C ILE A 45 -13.94 -15.91 2.16
N ILE A 46 -13.07 -14.93 2.33
CA ILE A 46 -13.07 -13.68 1.56
C ILE A 46 -11.76 -13.56 0.79
N TYR A 47 -11.77 -12.73 -0.26
CA TYR A 47 -10.59 -12.47 -1.10
C TYR A 47 -10.23 -10.97 -1.07
N PRO A 48 -9.60 -10.49 0.01
CA PRO A 48 -9.27 -9.08 0.16
C PRO A 48 -8.40 -8.59 -1.00
N TRP A 49 -8.68 -7.37 -1.44
CA TRP A 49 -7.95 -6.71 -2.52
C TRP A 49 -8.03 -7.42 -3.88
N GLN A 50 -8.94 -8.41 -4.08
CA GLN A 50 -9.09 -9.07 -5.40
C GLN A 50 -9.26 -8.01 -6.49
N SER A 51 -10.14 -7.04 -6.28
CA SER A 51 -10.14 -5.74 -6.96
C SER A 51 -10.12 -4.61 -5.92
N TRP A 52 -9.50 -3.48 -6.24
CA TRP A 52 -9.49 -2.32 -5.34
C TRP A 52 -9.34 -1.00 -6.09
N ASN A 53 -9.84 0.06 -5.46
CA ASN A 53 -9.68 1.45 -5.87
C ASN A 53 -9.35 2.30 -4.64
N GLY A 54 -8.37 3.19 -4.77
CA GLY A 54 -7.96 4.09 -3.71
C GLY A 54 -7.52 5.45 -4.22
N THR A 55 -7.32 6.38 -3.30
CA THR A 55 -6.84 7.73 -3.56
C THR A 55 -5.70 8.02 -2.61
N VAL A 56 -4.61 8.58 -3.14
CA VAL A 56 -3.61 9.27 -2.33
C VAL A 56 -3.97 10.75 -2.33
N GLU A 57 -4.15 11.32 -1.14
CA GLU A 57 -4.38 12.75 -0.98
C GLU A 57 -3.67 13.23 0.30
N ASN A 58 -2.83 14.26 0.17
CA ASN A 58 -2.13 14.86 1.31
C ASN A 58 -1.35 13.82 2.16
N GLY A 59 -0.77 12.81 1.51
CA GLY A 59 0.00 11.76 2.18
C GLY A 59 -0.83 10.69 2.88
N VAL A 60 -2.13 10.62 2.61
CA VAL A 60 -3.01 9.55 3.07
C VAL A 60 -3.45 8.72 1.88
N PHE A 61 -3.24 7.40 1.93
CA PHE A 61 -3.77 6.44 0.97
C PHE A 61 -5.01 5.77 1.55
N SER A 62 -6.16 5.93 0.92
CA SER A 62 -7.42 5.35 1.40
C SER A 62 -8.30 4.89 0.24
N GLY A 63 -9.20 3.92 0.50
CA GLY A 63 -10.03 3.38 -0.56
C GLY A 63 -10.86 2.17 -0.14
N SER A 64 -11.29 1.40 -1.13
CA SER A 64 -12.11 0.21 -0.95
C SER A 64 -11.63 -0.96 -1.81
N TRP A 65 -11.91 -2.16 -1.35
CA TRP A 65 -11.70 -3.41 -2.08
C TRP A 65 -13.01 -4.19 -2.20
N GLU A 66 -13.11 -5.03 -3.22
CA GLU A 66 -14.23 -5.93 -3.49
C GLU A 66 -13.72 -7.25 -4.09
N ASP A 67 -14.40 -8.36 -3.76
CA ASP A 67 -14.22 -9.67 -4.38
C ASP A 67 -15.43 -10.09 -5.24
N ASP A 68 -15.24 -11.11 -6.07
CA ASP A 68 -16.28 -11.59 -7.00
C ASP A 68 -17.50 -12.20 -6.29
N GLU A 69 -17.40 -12.48 -4.98
CA GLU A 69 -18.48 -13.00 -4.15
C GLU A 69 -19.30 -11.87 -3.48
N GLY A 70 -18.92 -10.61 -3.72
CA GLY A 70 -19.59 -9.42 -3.19
C GLY A 70 -19.15 -9.04 -1.78
N ASN A 71 -18.09 -9.65 -1.25
CA ASN A 71 -17.48 -9.17 -0.02
C ASN A 71 -16.66 -7.92 -0.33
N SER A 72 -16.66 -6.98 0.61
CA SER A 72 -15.95 -5.72 0.43
C SER A 72 -15.44 -5.17 1.75
N GLY A 73 -14.61 -4.14 1.65
CA GLY A 73 -14.10 -3.44 2.81
C GLY A 73 -13.33 -2.19 2.43
N GLY A 74 -12.84 -1.50 3.44
CA GLY A 74 -12.04 -0.29 3.30
C GLY A 74 -10.57 -0.52 3.60
N PHE A 75 -9.74 0.47 3.26
CA PHE A 75 -8.38 0.56 3.75
C PHE A 75 -7.97 2.02 3.96
N THR A 76 -7.05 2.25 4.88
CA THR A 76 -6.45 3.56 5.12
C THR A 76 -5.03 3.42 5.64
N GLY A 77 -4.12 4.23 5.11
CA GLY A 77 -2.70 4.23 5.46
C GLY A 77 -2.04 5.58 5.23
N GLY A 78 -0.89 5.79 5.86
CA GLY A 78 -0.09 7.01 5.71
C GLY A 78 1.16 6.75 4.88
N ILE A 79 1.59 7.74 4.10
CA ILE A 79 2.92 7.73 3.47
C ILE A 79 3.98 7.93 4.56
N THR A 80 4.83 6.93 4.76
CA THR A 80 5.81 6.88 5.86
C THR A 80 7.20 7.31 5.43
N CYS A 81 7.53 7.22 4.14
CA CYS A 81 8.87 7.54 3.64
C CYS A 81 8.89 7.81 2.12
N PHE A 82 9.95 8.51 1.69
CA PHE A 82 10.34 8.64 0.29
C PHE A 82 11.81 8.21 0.13
N PHE A 83 12.13 7.51 -0.96
CA PHE A 83 13.50 7.11 -1.26
C PHE A 83 13.73 7.00 -2.77
N THR A 84 14.99 7.13 -3.20
CA THR A 84 15.37 7.00 -4.60
C THR A 84 16.38 5.88 -4.80
N THR A 85 16.28 5.13 -5.90
CA THR A 85 17.31 4.13 -6.26
C THR A 85 18.53 4.77 -6.91
N VAL A 86 19.66 4.07 -6.79
CA VAL A 86 20.87 4.34 -7.59
C VAL A 86 20.65 3.86 -9.04
N PRO A 87 21.38 4.41 -10.04
CA PRO A 87 20.95 4.42 -11.44
C PRO A 87 20.53 3.06 -12.06
N PRO A 88 19.39 3.00 -12.80
CA PRO A 88 18.44 4.09 -13.04
C PRO A 88 17.70 4.50 -11.77
N SER A 89 17.56 5.82 -11.58
CA SER A 89 16.96 6.40 -10.38
C SER A 89 15.45 6.51 -10.56
N TYR A 90 14.72 5.77 -9.75
CA TYR A 90 13.28 5.89 -9.55
C TYR A 90 13.03 6.41 -8.14
N THR A 91 11.96 7.18 -7.99
CA THR A 91 11.40 7.72 -6.76
C THR A 91 10.30 6.80 -6.26
N PHE A 92 10.42 6.39 -5.00
CA PHE A 92 9.46 5.53 -4.34
C PHE A 92 8.88 6.18 -3.10
N ALA A 93 7.62 5.89 -2.82
CA ALA A 93 6.93 6.23 -1.58
C ALA A 93 6.49 4.94 -0.87
N GLY A 94 6.85 4.79 0.41
CA GLY A 94 6.34 3.72 1.27
C GLY A 94 5.08 4.16 2.00
N CYS A 95 4.10 3.26 2.10
CA CYS A 95 2.85 3.46 2.80
C CYS A 95 2.55 2.28 3.72
N GLU A 96 2.04 2.56 4.91
CA GLU A 96 1.60 1.56 5.88
C GLU A 96 0.22 1.92 6.41
N GLY A 97 -0.63 0.92 6.63
CA GLY A 97 -2.01 1.16 7.05
C GLY A 97 -2.75 -0.09 7.52
N THR A 98 -4.06 0.05 7.67
CA THR A 98 -4.97 -1.04 8.05
C THR A 98 -6.07 -1.23 7.02
N TRP A 99 -6.63 -2.43 6.98
CA TRP A 99 -7.74 -2.79 6.12
C TRP A 99 -8.88 -3.40 6.92
N THR A 100 -10.10 -3.18 6.44
CA THR A 100 -11.35 -3.61 7.07
C THR A 100 -12.14 -4.53 6.16
N TRP A 101 -13.12 -5.20 6.74
CA TRP A 101 -14.18 -5.93 6.05
C TRP A 101 -15.54 -5.43 6.52
N ILE A 102 -16.48 -5.29 5.60
CA ILE A 102 -17.86 -4.91 5.90
C ILE A 102 -18.67 -6.19 6.08
N ASP A 103 -19.05 -6.47 7.32
CA ASP A 103 -19.96 -7.58 7.63
C ASP A 103 -21.34 -7.31 6.98
N PRO A 104 -21.87 -8.23 6.16
CA PRO A 104 -23.22 -8.14 5.60
C PRO A 104 -24.33 -7.96 6.64
N SER A 105 -24.07 -8.33 7.91
CA SER A 105 -25.01 -8.16 9.03
C SER A 105 -25.14 -6.70 9.52
N GLY A 106 -24.22 -5.81 9.09
CA GLY A 106 -24.48 -4.38 8.96
C GLY A 106 -24.39 -3.54 10.23
N LEU A 107 -23.29 -3.61 10.99
CA LEU A 107 -23.11 -2.70 12.14
C LEU A 107 -21.93 -1.73 11.99
N GLU A 108 -20.72 -2.19 11.65
CA GLU A 108 -19.56 -1.32 11.36
C GLU A 108 -18.50 -2.12 10.59
N PRO A 109 -17.61 -1.50 9.79
CA PRO A 109 -16.44 -2.17 9.24
C PRO A 109 -15.55 -2.74 10.35
N ILE A 110 -15.13 -3.99 10.18
CA ILE A 110 -14.27 -4.71 11.13
C ILE A 110 -12.84 -4.60 10.63
N GLU A 111 -11.93 -4.03 11.43
CA GLU A 111 -10.50 -4.05 11.10
C GLU A 111 -9.95 -5.48 11.20
N LEU A 112 -9.40 -5.98 10.09
CA LEU A 112 -8.93 -7.36 9.99
C LEU A 112 -7.41 -7.48 9.94
N GLY A 113 -6.70 -6.41 9.61
CA GLY A 113 -5.26 -6.48 9.53
C GLY A 113 -4.56 -5.23 9.04
N SER A 114 -3.27 -5.39 8.76
CA SER A 114 -2.39 -4.33 8.26
C SER A 114 -2.03 -4.55 6.79
N PHE A 115 -1.53 -3.50 6.15
CA PHE A 115 -0.92 -3.56 4.84
C PHE A 115 0.31 -2.66 4.75
N TRP A 116 1.17 -2.97 3.78
CA TRP A 116 2.23 -2.09 3.31
C TRP A 116 2.20 -2.02 1.79
N MET A 117 2.42 -0.81 1.26
CA MET A 117 2.43 -0.53 -0.18
C MET A 117 3.65 0.31 -0.53
N THR A 118 4.27 0.01 -1.66
CA THR A 118 5.30 0.85 -2.28
C THR A 118 4.76 1.40 -3.59
N PHE A 119 4.76 2.72 -3.71
CA PHE A 119 4.43 3.44 -4.93
C PHE A 119 5.72 3.78 -5.67
N ASN A 120 5.79 3.46 -6.96
CA ASN A 120 6.79 3.98 -7.88
C ASN A 120 6.20 5.20 -8.58
N VAL A 121 6.66 6.38 -8.16
CA VAL A 121 6.10 7.67 -8.59
C VAL A 121 6.38 7.92 -10.06
N ASP A 122 7.53 7.50 -10.60
CA ASP A 122 7.86 7.78 -12.00
C ASP A 122 7.19 6.83 -12.99
N LEU A 123 6.78 5.64 -12.54
CA LEU A 123 6.13 4.64 -13.38
C LEU A 123 4.62 4.56 -13.15
N ASP A 124 4.08 5.34 -12.21
CA ASP A 124 2.67 5.30 -11.85
C ASP A 124 2.16 3.90 -11.52
N THR A 125 2.99 3.11 -10.82
CA THR A 125 2.68 1.73 -10.42
C THR A 125 2.90 1.55 -8.93
N CYS A 126 2.17 0.62 -8.32
CA CYS A 126 2.35 0.27 -6.92
C CYS A 126 2.29 -1.23 -6.69
N TRP A 127 2.94 -1.69 -5.63
CA TRP A 127 2.86 -3.07 -5.16
C TRP A 127 2.98 -3.14 -3.64
N GLY A 128 2.37 -4.14 -3.04
CA GLY A 128 2.27 -4.26 -1.60
C GLY A 128 1.84 -5.64 -1.16
N GLU A 129 1.71 -5.78 0.15
CA GLU A 129 1.20 -7.00 0.77
C GLU A 129 0.29 -6.62 1.94
N TRP A 130 -0.67 -7.49 2.24
CA TRP A 130 -1.57 -7.35 3.37
C TRP A 130 -1.45 -8.57 4.27
N LEU A 131 -1.64 -8.38 5.57
CA LEU A 131 -1.67 -9.45 6.56
C LEU A 131 -2.90 -9.32 7.44
N PRO A 132 -3.60 -10.42 7.77
CA PRO A 132 -4.60 -10.43 8.82
C PRO A 132 -3.95 -10.50 10.20
N TYR A 133 -4.62 -9.97 11.23
CA TYR A 133 -4.14 -10.03 12.61
C TYR A 133 -4.12 -11.43 13.23
N THR A 134 -4.81 -12.40 12.63
CA THR A 134 -4.96 -13.76 13.18
C THR A 134 -3.78 -14.69 12.86
N ASN A 135 -2.61 -14.17 12.47
CA ASN A 135 -1.46 -14.95 11.97
C ASN A 135 -1.80 -15.87 10.78
N ALA A 136 -2.92 -15.63 10.11
CA ALA A 136 -3.27 -16.34 8.88
C ALA A 136 -2.40 -15.85 7.71
N GLN A 137 -2.38 -16.64 6.64
CA GLN A 137 -1.68 -16.24 5.43
C GLN A 137 -2.34 -14.99 4.84
N GLY A 138 -1.52 -13.97 4.59
CA GLY A 138 -1.97 -12.76 3.90
C GLY A 138 -1.90 -12.89 2.38
N GLY A 139 -1.75 -11.76 1.73
CA GLY A 139 -1.78 -11.68 0.27
C GLY A 139 -0.95 -10.55 -0.28
N THR A 140 -0.95 -10.43 -1.60
CA THR A 140 -0.25 -9.38 -2.34
C THR A 140 -1.25 -8.46 -3.03
N MET A 141 -0.83 -7.23 -3.28
CA MET A 141 -1.59 -6.24 -4.05
C MET A 141 -0.67 -5.56 -5.05
N TRP A 142 -1.20 -5.22 -6.21
CA TRP A 142 -0.53 -4.44 -7.24
C TRP A 142 -1.53 -3.46 -7.86
N GLY A 143 -1.05 -2.34 -8.38
CA GLY A 143 -1.91 -1.37 -9.03
C GLY A 143 -1.17 -0.35 -9.86
N TRP A 144 -1.95 0.58 -10.42
CA TRP A 144 -1.50 1.69 -11.24
C TRP A 144 -2.35 2.92 -10.99
N ARG A 145 -1.79 4.08 -11.28
CA ARG A 145 -2.52 5.35 -11.26
C ARG A 145 -3.48 5.42 -12.44
N ILE A 146 -4.66 5.97 -12.21
CA ILE A 146 -5.67 6.22 -13.24
C ILE A 146 -5.94 7.72 -13.35
N GLY A 147 -5.68 8.26 -14.54
CA GLY A 147 -5.96 9.64 -14.90
C GLY A 147 -4.96 10.67 -14.37
N ASP A 148 -5.05 11.87 -14.97
CA ASP A 148 -4.54 13.15 -14.50
C ASP A 148 -5.74 14.07 -14.18
#